data_AF-A0A518AKA3-F1
#
_entry.id   AF-A0A518AKA3-F1
#
_cell.length_a   1.000
_cell.length_b   1.000
_cell.length_c   1.000
_cell.angle_alpha   90.00
_cell.angle_beta   90.00
_cell.angle_gamma   90.00
#
_symmetry.space_group_name_H-M   'P 1'
#
loop_
_entity.id
_entity.type
_entity.pdbx_description
1 polymer ?
#
loop_
_entity_poly.entity_id
_entity_poly.type
_entity_poly.pdbx_seq_one_letter_code
_entity_poly.pdbx_strand_id
1 'polypeptide(L)'
;MRLTKHQYQGLGLEKLNLAGVDRLPTASLVQQLVGAGAQANERRRHIRYRIQRDVVCIPLDERAHPLGVAETARLIDLSASGAKLMVEEPWEASMILIDCARLGMPETQLLGEIRWEEKENRGYSMGCKFLLGSDGQLPLA
;
A
#
# COMPACT_ATOMS: atom_id res chain seq x y z
N MET A 1 -31.39 -37.90 -7.09
CA MET A 1 -30.24 -36.99 -7.16
C MET A 1 -30.66 -35.61 -6.64
N ARG A 2 -30.87 -35.48 -5.33
CA ARG A 2 -30.17 -34.56 -4.39
C ARG A 2 -29.29 -33.46 -5.02
N LEU A 3 -29.66 -32.19 -4.81
CA LEU A 3 -28.96 -31.25 -3.92
C LEU A 3 -29.90 -30.06 -3.58
N THR A 4 -29.67 -29.49 -2.41
CA THR A 4 -30.59 -28.80 -1.50
C THR A 4 -30.58 -27.28 -1.61
N LYS A 5 -31.75 -26.65 -1.38
CA LYS A 5 -31.89 -25.23 -1.01
C LYS A 5 -31.50 -25.04 0.46
N HIS A 6 -30.51 -24.19 0.73
CA HIS A 6 -30.31 -23.50 2.02
C HIS A 6 -30.50 -22.01 1.73
N GLN A 7 -31.62 -21.36 2.07
CA GLN A 7 -32.00 -20.87 3.40
C GLN A 7 -30.79 -20.37 4.21
N TYR A 8 -30.43 -19.10 4.00
CA TYR A 8 -29.75 -18.29 5.02
C TYR A 8 -30.80 -17.42 5.70
N GLN A 9 -31.17 -17.84 6.91
CA GLN A 9 -31.82 -17.00 7.90
C GLN A 9 -30.75 -16.17 8.64
N GLY A 10 -31.07 -14.92 8.92
CA GLY A 10 -30.60 -14.24 10.13
C GLY A 10 -29.31 -13.44 10.04
N LEU A 11 -29.41 -12.19 9.58
CA LEU A 11 -28.72 -11.09 10.25
C LEU A 11 -29.75 -9.99 10.47
N GLY A 12 -30.21 -9.89 11.73
CA GLY A 12 -31.21 -8.92 12.16
C GLY A 12 -30.69 -7.50 12.01
N LEU A 13 -31.31 -6.76 11.10
CA LEU A 13 -31.26 -5.30 11.03
C LEU A 13 -32.37 -4.73 11.92
N GLU A 14 -32.28 -4.94 13.23
CA GLU A 14 -33.18 -4.26 14.16
C GLU A 14 -32.40 -3.60 15.29
N LYS A 15 -32.63 -2.28 15.40
CA LYS A 15 -32.31 -1.36 16.49
C LYS A 15 -30.93 -0.69 16.45
N LEU A 16 -30.71 0.11 15.40
CA LEU A 16 -29.94 1.36 15.58
C LEU A 16 -30.84 2.37 16.31
N ASN A 17 -30.77 2.32 17.64
CA ASN A 17 -31.43 3.26 18.53
C ASN A 17 -30.66 4.59 18.47
N LEU A 18 -31.15 5.53 17.66
CA LEU A 18 -30.58 6.87 17.40
C LEU A 18 -30.95 7.91 18.48
N ALA A 19 -31.13 7.48 19.72
CA ALA A 19 -31.44 8.36 20.85
C ALA A 19 -30.36 8.22 21.92
N GLY A 20 -29.43 9.17 21.98
CA GLY A 20 -28.41 9.25 23.04
C GLY A 20 -26.97 9.49 22.57
N VAL A 21 -26.74 10.08 21.40
CA VAL A 21 -25.38 10.49 20.98
C VAL A 21 -25.01 11.83 21.64
N ASP A 22 -25.06 11.87 22.96
CA ASP A 22 -24.38 12.91 23.72
C ASP A 22 -22.95 12.44 23.97
N ARG A 23 -22.05 12.96 23.12
CA ARG A 23 -20.59 13.03 23.30
C ARG A 23 -19.89 11.72 23.69
N LEU A 24 -19.81 10.78 22.75
CA LEU A 24 -18.69 9.84 22.79
C LEU A 24 -17.42 10.58 22.33
N PRO A 25 -16.33 10.59 23.11
CA PRO A 25 -15.09 11.24 22.72
C PRO A 25 -14.58 10.58 21.44
N THR A 26 -14.24 11.39 20.44
CA THR A 26 -13.88 11.00 19.06
C THR A 26 -12.84 9.87 18.98
N ALA A 27 -12.02 9.71 20.02
CA ALA A 27 -11.05 8.63 20.18
C ALA A 27 -11.67 7.21 20.19
N SER A 28 -12.89 7.06 20.72
CA SER A 28 -13.59 5.76 20.82
C SER A 28 -14.05 5.23 19.45
N LEU A 29 -14.51 6.13 18.57
CA LEU A 29 -14.96 5.78 17.22
C LEU A 29 -13.78 5.35 16.32
N VAL A 30 -12.63 6.02 16.47
CA VAL A 30 -11.40 5.67 15.75
C VAL A 30 -10.85 4.33 16.24
N GLN A 31 -10.89 4.04 17.54
CA GLN A 31 -10.50 2.72 18.06
C GLN A 31 -11.41 1.58 17.57
N GLN A 32 -12.73 1.80 17.47
CA GLN A 32 -13.63 0.79 16.94
C GLN A 32 -13.50 0.58 15.43
N LEU A 33 -13.15 1.61 14.66
CA LEU A 33 -12.87 1.50 13.23
C LEU A 33 -11.49 0.91 12.93
N VAL A 34 -10.54 1.01 13.85
CA VAL A 34 -9.13 0.58 13.67
C VAL A 34 -8.79 -0.72 14.43
N GLY A 35 -9.60 -1.18 15.39
CA GLY A 35 -9.14 -2.22 16.32
C GLY A 35 -10.23 -3.09 16.94
N ALA A 36 -10.74 -4.06 16.17
CA ALA A 36 -11.21 -5.33 16.72
C ALA A 36 -10.75 -6.48 15.81
N GLY A 37 -9.46 -6.81 15.88
CA GLY A 37 -8.92 -8.06 15.33
C GLY A 37 -7.71 -7.89 14.42
N ALA A 38 -6.53 -7.75 15.03
CA ALA A 38 -5.27 -8.39 14.60
C ALA A 38 -4.08 -7.83 15.41
N GLN A 39 -3.95 -8.21 16.68
CA GLN A 39 -2.63 -8.23 17.31
C GLN A 39 -1.92 -9.51 16.88
N ALA A 40 -1.45 -9.54 15.64
CA ALA A 40 -0.48 -10.52 15.17
C ALA A 40 0.82 -9.76 14.88
N ASN A 41 1.66 -9.62 15.91
CA ASN A 41 3.08 -9.27 15.78
C ASN A 41 3.36 -8.16 14.73
N GLU A 42 2.82 -6.96 14.95
CA GLU A 42 3.05 -5.84 14.03
C GLU A 42 4.53 -5.42 14.08
N ARG A 43 5.28 -5.82 13.03
CA ARG A 43 6.71 -5.51 12.89
C ARG A 43 6.95 -4.17 12.20
N ARG A 44 5.93 -3.51 11.65
CA ARG A 44 6.11 -2.26 10.90
C ARG A 44 6.22 -1.08 11.84
N ARG A 45 7.23 -0.24 11.60
CA ARG A 45 7.46 1.01 12.33
C ARG A 45 6.63 2.19 11.82
N HIS A 46 6.13 2.12 10.58
CA HIS A 46 5.39 3.20 9.93
C HIS A 46 4.03 2.72 9.44
N ILE A 47 3.02 3.57 9.62
CA ILE A 47 1.68 3.39 9.05
C ILE A 47 1.79 3.38 7.53
N ARG A 48 1.09 2.44 6.89
CA ARG A 48 0.95 2.36 5.43
C ARG A 48 -0.44 2.81 5.01
N TYR A 49 -0.50 3.76 4.09
CA TYR A 49 -1.72 4.25 3.49
C TYR A 49 -1.99 3.48 2.20
N ARG A 50 -3.19 2.94 2.02
CA ARG A 50 -3.61 2.33 0.75
C ARG A 50 -3.96 3.42 -0.25
N ILE A 51 -3.33 3.40 -1.43
CA ILE A 51 -3.45 4.48 -2.41
C ILE A 51 -4.06 4.00 -3.75
N GLN A 52 -3.83 2.76 -4.19
CA GLN A 52 -4.37 2.18 -5.44
C GLN A 52 -4.37 3.17 -6.64
N ARG A 53 -3.20 3.71 -6.98
CA ARG A 53 -3.00 4.62 -8.12
C ARG A 53 -1.92 4.11 -9.04
N ASP A 54 -2.05 4.36 -10.34
CA ASP A 54 -1.00 4.04 -11.30
C ASP A 54 0.07 5.15 -11.30
N VAL A 55 1.32 4.74 -11.23
CA VAL A 55 2.52 5.59 -11.20
C VAL A 55 3.49 5.19 -12.31
N VAL A 56 4.36 6.11 -12.70
CA VAL A 56 5.45 5.81 -13.64
C VAL A 56 6.69 5.47 -12.83
N CYS A 57 7.36 4.38 -13.20
CA CYS A 57 8.53 3.87 -12.52
C CYS A 57 9.65 3.59 -13.51
N ILE A 58 10.90 3.69 -13.07
CA ILE A 58 12.07 3.31 -13.85
C ILE A 58 12.80 2.20 -13.07
N PRO A 59 12.88 0.97 -13.61
CA PRO A 59 13.66 -0.11 -13.01
C PRO A 59 15.17 0.17 -13.12
N LEU A 60 15.91 -0.04 -12.03
CA LEU A 60 17.33 0.28 -11.94
C LEU A 60 18.16 -0.93 -11.46
N ASP A 61 19.43 -0.98 -11.89
CA ASP A 61 20.44 -1.91 -11.38
C ASP A 61 20.92 -1.52 -9.96
N GLU A 62 21.87 -2.28 -9.40
CA GLU A 62 22.47 -2.00 -8.08
C GLU A 62 23.28 -0.70 -8.00
N ARG A 63 23.62 -0.09 -9.15
CA ARG A 63 24.38 1.17 -9.28
C ARG A 63 23.49 2.35 -9.65
N ALA A 64 22.17 2.15 -9.62
CA ALA A 64 21.15 3.13 -10.00
C ALA A 64 21.18 3.50 -11.50
N HIS A 65 21.70 2.63 -12.37
CA HIS A 65 21.55 2.79 -13.81
C HIS A 65 20.21 2.22 -14.27
N PRO A 66 19.51 2.88 -15.22
CA PRO A 66 18.31 2.34 -15.84
C PRO A 66 18.58 1.02 -16.56
N LEU A 67 17.75 0.01 -16.27
CA LEU A 67 17.78 -1.29 -16.95
C LEU A 67 16.91 -1.31 -18.23
N GLY A 68 16.11 -0.27 -18.44
CA GLY A 68 15.17 -0.20 -19.54
C GLY A 68 14.46 1.14 -19.63
N VAL A 69 13.24 1.12 -20.16
CA VAL A 69 12.38 2.29 -20.28
C VAL A 69 11.51 2.48 -19.03
N ALA A 70 10.86 3.64 -18.93
CA ALA A 70 9.89 3.88 -17.89
C ALA A 70 8.64 3.00 -18.11
N GLU A 71 8.16 2.38 -17.04
CA GLU A 71 7.03 1.47 -17.03
C GLU A 71 5.94 1.95 -16.06
N THR A 72 4.70 1.51 -16.30
CA THR A 72 3.59 1.82 -15.39
C THR A 72 3.48 0.73 -14.32
N ALA A 73 3.45 1.14 -13.06
CA ALA A 73 3.18 0.26 -11.93
C ALA A 73 1.96 0.77 -11.14
N ARG A 74 1.26 -0.13 -10.45
CA ARG A 74 0.19 0.27 -9.53
C ARG A 74 0.75 0.40 -8.11
N LEU A 75 0.71 1.60 -7.55
CA LEU A 75 0.97 1.87 -6.15
C LEU A 75 -0.18 1.35 -5.29
N ILE A 76 0.08 0.28 -4.53
CA ILE A 76 -0.90 -0.38 -3.67
C ILE A 76 -0.93 0.31 -2.30
N ASP A 77 0.23 0.47 -1.67
CA ASP A 77 0.39 1.18 -0.41
C ASP A 77 1.69 1.98 -0.34
N LEU A 78 1.68 3.01 0.51
CA LEU A 78 2.79 3.95 0.72
C LEU A 78 2.95 4.24 2.21
N SER A 79 4.19 4.30 2.69
CA SER A 79 4.55 4.86 3.99
C SER A 79 5.69 5.86 3.84
N ALA A 80 6.08 6.50 4.94
CA ALA A 80 7.27 7.35 4.98
C ALA A 80 8.58 6.63 4.61
N SER A 81 8.61 5.30 4.68
CA SER A 81 9.84 4.50 4.54
C SER A 81 9.86 3.59 3.31
N GLY A 82 8.78 3.54 2.53
CA GLY A 82 8.70 2.63 1.39
C GLY A 82 7.31 2.53 0.78
N ALA A 83 7.20 1.69 -0.24
CA ALA A 83 5.96 1.45 -0.95
C ALA A 83 5.78 -0.05 -1.28
N LYS A 84 4.53 -0.45 -1.49
CA LYS A 84 4.17 -1.68 -2.21
C LYS A 84 3.65 -1.30 -3.59
N LEU A 85 4.25 -1.87 -4.63
CA LEU A 85 3.84 -1.72 -6.02
C LEU A 85 3.36 -3.06 -6.57
N MET A 86 2.58 -3.01 -7.63
CA MET A 86 2.19 -4.17 -8.42
C MET A 86 2.48 -3.88 -9.89
N VAL A 87 3.14 -4.81 -10.56
CA VAL A 87 3.54 -4.74 -11.97
C VAL A 87 3.02 -5.96 -12.71
N GLU A 88 2.91 -5.89 -14.03
CA GLU A 88 2.37 -7.00 -14.84
C GLU A 88 3.41 -8.11 -15.03
N GLU A 89 4.66 -7.72 -15.26
CA GLU A 89 5.80 -8.61 -15.48
C GLU A 89 6.86 -8.41 -14.39
N PRO A 90 7.64 -9.44 -14.02
CA PRO A 90 8.68 -9.31 -13.02
C PRO A 90 9.80 -8.40 -13.54
N TRP A 91 10.42 -7.63 -12.65
CA TRP A 91 11.56 -6.79 -13.01
C TRP A 91 12.85 -7.39 -12.45
N GLU A 92 13.85 -7.59 -13.30
CA GLU A 92 15.21 -7.97 -12.86
C GLU A 92 15.98 -6.76 -12.27
N ALA A 93 15.29 -5.95 -11.47
CA ALA A 93 15.79 -4.71 -10.91
C ALA A 93 16.16 -4.85 -9.43
N SER A 94 17.20 -4.14 -9.02
CA SER A 94 17.60 -4.04 -7.60
C SER A 94 17.03 -2.78 -6.95
N MET A 95 16.79 -1.74 -7.76
CA MET A 95 16.26 -0.46 -7.33
C MET A 95 15.15 0.01 -8.27
N ILE A 96 14.40 1.01 -7.81
CA ILE A 96 13.29 1.60 -8.54
C ILE A 96 13.24 3.11 -8.27
N LEU A 97 13.08 3.89 -9.34
CA LEU A 97 12.74 5.31 -9.23
C LEU A 97 11.25 5.49 -9.55
N ILE A 98 10.51 6.12 -8.64
CA ILE A 98 9.06 6.35 -8.77
C ILE A 98 8.82 7.84 -9.02
N ASP A 99 8.16 8.17 -10.12
CA ASP A 99 7.68 9.52 -10.42
C ASP A 99 6.34 9.79 -9.70
N CYS A 100 6.33 10.81 -8.85
CA CYS A 100 5.17 11.18 -8.04
C CYS A 100 4.25 12.21 -8.71
N ALA A 101 4.48 12.61 -9.96
CA ALA A 101 3.61 13.54 -10.66
C ALA A 101 2.14 13.07 -10.68
N ARG A 102 1.92 11.76 -10.89
CA ARG A 102 0.58 11.14 -10.86
C ARG A 102 -0.05 11.05 -9.46
N LEU A 103 0.73 11.31 -8.41
CA LEU A 103 0.26 11.41 -7.04
C LEU A 103 -0.03 12.87 -6.62
N GLY A 104 0.07 13.83 -7.55
CA GLY A 104 -0.12 15.25 -7.27
C GLY A 104 1.11 15.95 -6.73
N MET A 105 2.30 15.32 -6.83
CA MET A 105 3.59 15.88 -6.42
C MET A 105 4.51 15.93 -7.65
N PRO A 106 4.28 16.90 -8.56
CA PRO A 106 5.16 17.07 -9.72
C PRO A 106 6.59 17.36 -9.27
N GLU A 107 7.56 17.02 -10.12
CA GLU A 107 9.01 17.21 -9.87
C GLU A 107 9.56 16.38 -8.70
N THR A 108 8.74 15.56 -8.05
CA THR A 108 9.16 14.70 -6.94
C THR A 108 9.37 13.27 -7.44
N GLN A 109 10.55 12.73 -7.15
CA GLN A 109 10.89 11.34 -7.42
C GLN A 109 11.36 10.65 -6.15
N LEU A 110 10.99 9.37 -6.01
CA LEU A 110 11.36 8.53 -4.87
C LEU A 110 12.25 7.39 -5.36
N LEU A 111 13.49 7.33 -4.87
CA LEU A 111 14.37 6.19 -5.09
C LEU A 111 14.14 5.14 -4.01
N GLY A 112 13.95 3.89 -4.39
CA GLY A 112 13.77 2.78 -3.47
C GLY A 112 14.58 1.55 -3.86
N GLU A 113 15.02 0.80 -2.86
CA GLU A 113 15.62 -0.52 -3.03
C GLU A 113 14.53 -1.58 -2.94
N ILE A 114 14.49 -2.49 -3.92
CA ILE A 114 13.54 -3.61 -3.94
C ILE A 114 13.98 -4.62 -2.86
N ARG A 115 13.08 -4.94 -1.93
CA ARG A 115 13.34 -5.82 -0.78
C ARG A 115 12.76 -7.21 -0.93
N TRP A 116 11.67 -7.32 -1.68
CA TRP A 116 11.02 -8.57 -1.97
C TRP A 116 10.15 -8.40 -3.21
N GLU A 117 9.96 -9.51 -3.90
CA GLU A 117 9.02 -9.68 -4.98
C GLU A 117 8.22 -10.96 -4.72
N GLU A 118 6.93 -10.94 -5.02
CA GLU A 118 6.02 -12.06 -4.86
C GLU A 118 5.08 -12.12 -6.06
N LYS A 119 5.04 -13.29 -6.72
CA LYS A 119 4.08 -13.54 -7.80
C LYS A 119 2.66 -13.62 -7.22
N GLU A 120 1.77 -12.81 -7.75
CA GLU A 120 0.34 -12.85 -7.46
C GLU A 120 -0.45 -13.35 -8.69
N ASN A 121 -1.77 -13.58 -8.54
CA ASN A 121 -2.61 -14.15 -9.60
C ASN A 121 -2.67 -13.30 -10.89
N ARG A 122 -2.33 -12.01 -10.82
CA ARG A 122 -2.49 -11.04 -11.92
C ARG A 122 -1.24 -10.19 -12.18
N GLY A 123 -0.08 -10.63 -11.70
CA GLY A 123 1.16 -9.88 -11.83
C GLY A 123 2.10 -10.16 -10.67
N TYR A 124 2.97 -9.20 -10.37
CA TYR A 124 3.99 -9.30 -9.35
C TYR A 124 3.86 -8.16 -8.38
N SER A 125 3.80 -8.49 -7.10
CA SER A 125 3.86 -7.52 -6.02
C SER A 125 5.31 -7.33 -5.60
N MET A 126 5.73 -6.09 -5.45
CA MET A 126 7.07 -5.77 -4.98
C MET A 126 7.01 -4.75 -3.85
N GLY A 127 7.85 -4.97 -2.84
CA GLY A 127 8.04 -4.02 -1.75
C GLY A 127 9.38 -3.33 -1.89
N CYS A 128 9.36 -2.00 -1.93
CA CYS A 128 10.59 -1.21 -1.90
C CYS A 128 10.74 -0.45 -0.58
N LYS A 129 11.98 -0.23 -0.17
CA LYS A 129 12.37 0.65 0.94
C LYS A 129 12.98 1.91 0.33
N PHE A 130 12.48 3.08 0.71
CA PHE A 130 13.02 4.34 0.21
C PHE A 130 14.45 4.57 0.69
N LEU A 131 15.30 5.02 -0.24
CA LEU A 131 16.61 5.56 0.06
C LEU A 131 16.42 7.04 0.36
N LEU A 132 16.76 7.44 1.59
CA LEU A 132 16.65 8.80 2.06
C LEU A 132 18.03 9.46 1.97
N GLY A 133 18.08 10.78 1.76
CA GLY A 133 19.34 11.54 1.88
C GLY A 133 19.92 11.48 3.29
N SER A 134 21.11 12.05 3.48
CA SER A 134 21.84 12.09 4.77
C SER A 134 20.99 12.60 5.94
N ASP A 135 20.01 13.45 5.65
CA ASP A 135 19.16 14.12 6.63
C ASP A 135 17.82 13.40 6.84
N GLY A 136 17.64 12.21 6.24
CA GLY A 136 16.39 11.45 6.31
C GLY A 136 15.22 12.06 5.53
N GLN A 137 15.48 13.08 4.70
CA GLN A 137 14.48 13.71 3.83
C GLN A 137 14.55 13.19 2.39
N LEU A 138 13.39 13.22 1.72
CA LEU A 138 13.21 13.04 0.28
C LEU A 138 13.03 14.42 -0.37
N PRO A 139 13.44 14.63 -1.64
CA PRO A 139 14.16 13.69 -2.50
C PRO A 139 15.68 13.70 -2.25
N LEU A 140 16.40 12.72 -2.80
CA LEU A 140 17.86 12.75 -2.89
C LEU A 140 18.25 14.01 -3.70
N ALA A 141 18.82 15.00 -3.03
CA ALA A 141 19.39 16.19 -3.66
C ALA A 141 20.72 15.88 -4.34
#